data_AF-A0ABD6SUT6-F1
#
_entry.id   AF-A0ABD6SUT6-F1
#
_cell.length_a   1.000
_cell.length_b   1.000
_cell.length_c   1.000
_cell.angle_alpha   90.00
_cell.angle_beta   90.00
_cell.angle_gamma   90.00
#
_symmetry.space_group_name_H-M   'P 1'
#
loop_
_entity.id
_entity.type
_entity.pdbx_description
1 polymer ?
#
loop_
_entity_poly.entity_id
_entity_poly.type
_entity_poly.pdbx_seq_one_letter_code
_entity_poly.pdbx_strand_id
1 'polypeptide(L)'
;PAFHTESSILTFMETAGRKLDDDHLKELMKGKRIGTVATEETFIPKLAARNYITVTNGQIRTTKIGRAFVEKFPIDEIKNPAYTAEMEGMIHMIEKKEMPYDEFVENTNTFVKETVEKLGETEEKVADEMILNWNQQIEVCRCPCKKGKILHKGNFYGCSNYPE
;
A
#
# COMPACT_ATOMS: atom_id res chain seq x y z
N PRO A 1 8.03 -18.91 -7.28
CA PRO A 1 8.22 -18.57 -5.85
C PRO A 1 6.99 -18.98 -5.03
N ALA A 2 7.16 -19.35 -3.75
CA ALA A 2 6.03 -19.63 -2.86
C ALA A 2 5.29 -18.32 -2.50
N PHE A 3 4.01 -18.42 -2.14
CA PHE A 3 3.26 -17.27 -1.61
C PHE A 3 3.81 -16.84 -0.25
N HIS A 4 3.70 -15.55 0.04
CA HIS A 4 4.08 -15.02 1.35
C HIS A 4 3.10 -15.49 2.43
N THR A 5 3.63 -15.65 3.63
CA THR A 5 2.90 -15.81 4.89
C THR A 5 3.10 -14.55 5.70
N GLU A 6 2.35 -14.35 6.76
CA GLU A 6 2.62 -13.26 7.71
C GLU A 6 4.08 -13.29 8.18
N SER A 7 4.55 -14.45 8.64
CA SER A 7 5.95 -14.62 9.05
C SER A 7 6.97 -14.23 7.98
N SER A 8 6.74 -14.60 6.72
CA SER A 8 7.70 -14.27 5.65
C SER A 8 7.64 -12.81 5.22
N ILE A 9 6.52 -12.11 5.41
CA ILE A 9 6.45 -10.65 5.27
C ILE A 9 7.19 -9.97 6.42
N LEU A 10 6.99 -10.41 7.67
CA LEU A 10 7.69 -9.84 8.84
C LEU A 10 9.21 -10.01 8.69
N THR A 11 9.67 -11.19 8.30
CA THR A 11 11.09 -11.42 7.98
C THR A 11 11.58 -10.52 6.85
N PHE A 12 10.74 -10.25 5.84
CA PHE A 12 11.09 -9.31 4.77
C PHE A 12 11.25 -7.88 5.31
N MET A 13 10.33 -7.42 6.17
CA MET A 13 10.39 -6.09 6.78
C MET A 13 11.63 -5.92 7.68
N GLU A 14 12.00 -6.97 8.41
CA GLU A 14 13.23 -7.04 9.23
C GLU A 14 14.52 -7.02 8.42
N THR A 15 14.48 -7.56 7.20
CA THR A 15 15.68 -7.72 6.37
C THR A 15 15.70 -6.81 5.15
N ALA A 16 14.72 -5.91 5.02
CA ALA A 16 14.55 -5.05 3.86
C ALA A 16 15.82 -4.23 3.55
N GLY A 17 16.49 -3.75 4.60
CA GLY A 17 17.76 -3.03 4.49
C GLY A 17 18.88 -3.81 3.78
N ARG A 18 18.87 -5.15 3.85
CA ARG A 18 19.90 -5.99 3.19
C ARG A 18 19.72 -6.11 1.68
N LYS A 19 18.52 -5.77 1.18
CA LYS A 19 18.17 -5.85 -0.25
C LYS A 19 18.32 -4.50 -0.97
N LEU A 20 18.81 -3.48 -0.28
CA LEU A 20 19.11 -2.18 -0.88
C LEU A 20 20.40 -2.28 -1.66
N ASP A 21 20.44 -1.74 -2.87
CA ASP A 21 21.65 -1.77 -3.68
C ASP A 21 22.70 -0.78 -3.17
N ASP A 22 22.27 0.33 -2.56
CA ASP A 22 23.13 1.36 -2.00
C ASP A 22 23.76 0.96 -0.64
N ASP A 23 25.09 0.94 -0.58
CA ASP A 23 25.84 0.50 0.61
C ASP A 23 25.73 1.47 1.80
N HIS A 24 25.50 2.76 1.54
CA HIS A 24 25.24 3.74 2.60
C HIS A 24 23.87 3.49 3.23
N LEU A 25 22.83 3.26 2.42
CA LEU A 25 21.50 2.90 2.90
C LEU A 25 21.49 1.53 3.60
N LYS A 26 22.27 0.56 3.12
CA LYS A 26 22.46 -0.73 3.82
C LYS A 26 23.03 -0.54 5.23
N GLU A 27 24.08 0.28 5.37
CA GLU A 27 24.70 0.53 6.67
C GLU A 27 23.78 1.34 7.59
N LEU A 28 23.06 2.33 7.04
CA LEU A 28 22.01 3.05 7.76
C LEU A 28 20.92 2.10 8.27
N MET A 29 20.56 1.07 7.50
CA MET A 29 19.53 0.09 7.90
C MET A 29 20.05 -1.09 8.70
N LYS A 30 21.34 -1.15 9.01
CA LYS A 30 21.95 -2.29 9.70
C LYS A 30 21.43 -2.39 11.14
N GLY A 31 20.75 -3.50 11.43
CA GLY A 31 20.07 -3.71 12.71
C GLY A 31 18.74 -2.96 12.84
N LYS A 32 18.24 -2.37 11.74
CA LYS A 32 16.94 -1.68 11.66
C LYS A 32 15.99 -2.44 10.73
N ARG A 33 14.70 -2.09 10.77
CA ARG A 33 13.63 -2.71 9.99
C ARG A 33 12.69 -1.65 9.43
N ILE A 34 11.88 -2.03 8.46
CA ILE A 34 10.76 -1.19 8.02
C ILE A 34 9.64 -1.31 9.05
N GLY A 35 9.22 -0.20 9.67
CA GLY A 35 8.21 -0.17 10.71
C GLY A 35 8.68 -0.73 12.06
N THR A 36 7.74 -0.88 13.00
CA THR A 36 8.01 -1.45 14.35
C THR A 36 7.11 -2.66 14.62
N VAL A 37 7.50 -3.49 15.59
CA VAL A 37 6.74 -4.68 16.01
C VAL A 37 5.30 -4.28 16.38
N ALA A 38 5.12 -3.11 17.01
CA ALA A 38 3.81 -2.58 17.36
C ALA A 38 2.94 -2.22 16.15
N THR A 39 3.54 -1.75 15.05
CA THR A 39 2.79 -1.42 13.82
C THR A 39 2.44 -2.65 12.97
N GLU A 40 3.21 -3.74 13.14
CA GLU A 40 3.10 -4.96 12.34
C GLU A 40 1.84 -5.76 12.60
N GLU A 41 1.45 -5.87 13.88
CA GLU A 41 0.20 -6.53 14.28
C GLU A 41 -1.03 -5.86 13.66
N THR A 42 -0.90 -4.62 13.15
CA THR A 42 -2.04 -3.87 12.62
C THR A 42 -2.10 -3.78 11.10
N PHE A 43 -0.97 -3.86 10.36
CA PHE A 43 -1.02 -3.56 8.93
C PHE A 43 -1.62 -4.70 8.09
N ILE A 44 -1.30 -5.97 8.37
CA ILE A 44 -1.90 -7.11 7.63
C ILE A 44 -3.43 -7.12 7.81
N PRO A 45 -3.97 -7.01 9.04
CA PRO A 45 -5.42 -6.88 9.23
C PRO A 45 -6.01 -5.65 8.52
N LYS A 46 -5.33 -4.50 8.51
CA LYS A 46 -5.80 -3.29 7.80
C LYS A 46 -5.83 -3.50 6.28
N LEU A 47 -4.81 -4.14 5.69
CA LEU A 47 -4.76 -4.43 4.26
C LEU A 47 -5.85 -5.42 3.86
N ALA A 48 -6.12 -6.43 4.69
CA ALA A 48 -7.19 -7.38 4.49
C ALA A 48 -8.58 -6.73 4.63
N ALA A 49 -8.78 -5.88 5.65
CA ALA A 49 -10.03 -5.15 5.87
C ALA A 49 -10.36 -4.18 4.71
N ARG A 50 -9.33 -3.62 4.07
CA ARG A 50 -9.46 -2.79 2.85
C ARG A 50 -9.52 -3.60 1.56
N ASN A 51 -9.59 -4.92 1.65
CA ASN A 51 -9.67 -5.84 0.51
C ASN A 51 -8.48 -5.75 -0.45
N TYR A 52 -7.30 -5.28 -0.04
CA TYR A 52 -6.09 -5.29 -0.88
C TYR A 52 -5.42 -6.65 -0.94
N ILE A 53 -5.59 -7.44 0.12
CA ILE A 53 -5.08 -8.80 0.23
C ILE A 53 -6.17 -9.74 0.76
N THR A 54 -6.02 -11.03 0.51
CA THR A 54 -6.71 -12.10 1.24
C THR A 54 -5.70 -13.04 1.88
N VAL A 55 -6.11 -13.68 2.97
CA VAL A 55 -5.35 -14.75 3.62
C VAL A 55 -6.12 -16.05 3.42
N THR A 56 -5.50 -17.03 2.76
CA THR A 56 -6.11 -18.35 2.52
C THR A 56 -5.10 -19.42 2.90
N ASN A 57 -5.46 -20.30 3.83
CA ASN A 57 -4.57 -21.33 4.37
C ASN A 57 -3.23 -20.76 4.88
N GLY A 58 -3.27 -19.59 5.54
CA GLY A 58 -2.08 -18.89 6.04
C GLY A 58 -1.23 -18.20 4.96
N GLN A 59 -1.62 -18.30 3.68
CA GLN A 59 -0.93 -17.63 2.57
C GLN A 59 -1.61 -16.31 2.21
N ILE A 60 -0.81 -15.27 2.05
CA ILE A 60 -1.22 -13.94 1.64
C ILE A 60 -1.26 -13.87 0.12
N ARG A 61 -2.37 -13.38 -0.42
CA ARG A 61 -2.63 -13.21 -1.85
C ARG A 61 -3.12 -11.80 -2.12
N THR A 62 -2.63 -11.18 -3.20
CA THR A 62 -3.15 -9.88 -3.64
C THR A 62 -4.51 -10.07 -4.30
N THR A 63 -5.45 -9.18 -3.98
CA THR A 63 -6.74 -9.10 -4.68
C THR A 63 -6.58 -8.36 -6.01
N LYS A 64 -7.62 -8.35 -6.83
CA LYS A 64 -7.66 -7.54 -8.06
C LYS A 64 -7.44 -6.06 -7.77
N ILE A 65 -8.10 -5.55 -6.74
CA ILE A 65 -8.00 -4.15 -6.33
C ILE A 65 -6.62 -3.82 -5.75
N GLY A 66 -6.02 -4.69 -4.93
CA GLY A 66 -4.67 -4.48 -4.42
C GLY A 66 -3.61 -4.48 -5.52
N ARG A 67 -3.75 -5.39 -6.50
CA ARG A 67 -2.90 -5.43 -7.69
C ARG A 67 -3.05 -4.18 -8.54
N ALA A 68 -4.28 -3.82 -8.88
CA ALA A 68 -4.56 -2.63 -9.68
C ALA A 68 -4.02 -1.37 -9.01
N PHE A 69 -4.14 -1.27 -7.68
CA PHE A 69 -3.58 -0.15 -6.94
C PHE A 69 -2.07 -0.04 -7.14
N VAL A 70 -1.31 -1.11 -6.90
CA VAL A 70 0.16 -1.10 -7.04
C VAL A 70 0.59 -0.84 -8.49
N GLU A 71 -0.11 -1.42 -9.48
CA GLU A 71 0.22 -1.28 -10.90
C GLU A 71 -0.12 0.11 -11.46
N LYS A 72 -1.16 0.76 -10.94
CA LYS A 72 -1.68 2.02 -11.49
C LYS A 72 -1.27 3.25 -10.70
N PHE A 73 -0.86 3.10 -9.44
CA PHE A 73 -0.46 4.24 -8.63
C PHE A 73 0.78 4.90 -9.26
N PRO A 74 0.73 6.20 -9.60
CA PRO A 74 1.70 6.82 -10.52
C PRO A 74 3.03 7.20 -9.85
N ILE A 75 3.13 7.05 -8.53
CA ILE A 75 4.30 7.45 -7.74
C ILE A 75 5.05 6.19 -7.32
N ASP A 76 6.18 5.92 -7.95
CA ASP A 76 6.98 4.72 -7.72
C ASP A 76 7.74 4.77 -6.40
N GLU A 77 8.15 5.96 -5.97
CA GLU A 77 8.87 6.21 -4.73
C GLU A 77 8.09 5.70 -3.50
N ILE A 78 6.76 5.89 -3.48
CA ILE A 78 5.87 5.43 -2.39
C ILE A 78 5.75 3.90 -2.35
N LYS A 79 5.94 3.24 -3.50
CA LYS A 79 5.91 1.77 -3.61
C LYS A 79 7.29 1.14 -3.35
N ASN A 80 8.33 1.95 -3.24
CA ASN A 80 9.70 1.49 -3.11
C ASN A 80 10.07 1.27 -1.63
N PRO A 81 10.37 0.02 -1.20
CA PRO A 81 10.80 -0.24 0.17
C PRO A 81 12.12 0.46 0.54
N ALA A 82 12.96 0.82 -0.44
CA ALA A 82 14.18 1.58 -0.20
C ALA A 82 13.90 2.99 0.31
N TYR A 83 12.87 3.64 -0.23
CA TYR A 83 12.47 4.97 0.23
C TYR A 83 11.96 4.93 1.68
N THR A 84 11.14 3.92 2.01
CA THR A 84 10.70 3.72 3.41
C THR A 84 11.89 3.46 4.34
N ALA A 85 12.87 2.68 3.89
CA ALA A 85 14.09 2.43 4.66
C ALA A 85 14.92 3.70 4.91
N GLU A 86 15.03 4.58 3.92
CA GLU A 86 15.68 5.89 4.08
C GLU A 86 14.97 6.75 5.13
N MET A 87 13.63 6.80 5.11
CA MET A 87 12.84 7.52 6.12
C MET A 87 13.08 6.99 7.54
N GLU A 88 13.08 5.67 7.73
CA GLU A 88 13.40 5.05 9.03
C GLU A 88 14.85 5.37 9.46
N GLY A 89 15.78 5.43 8.50
CA GLY A 89 17.15 5.91 8.70
C GLY A 89 17.20 7.34 9.23
N MET A 90 16.43 8.26 8.64
CA MET A 90 16.32 9.65 9.08
C MET A 90 15.71 9.78 10.47
N ILE A 91 14.60 9.07 10.75
CA ILE A 91 13.96 9.05 12.08
C ILE A 91 14.98 8.62 13.15
N HIS A 92 15.79 7.62 12.86
CA HIS A 92 16.85 7.17 13.76
C HIS A 92 17.96 8.20 13.97
N MET A 93 18.35 8.95 12.94
CA MET A 93 19.32 10.05 13.09
C MET A 93 18.77 11.16 13.99
N ILE A 94 17.46 11.43 13.93
CA ILE A 94 16.79 12.39 14.84
C ILE A 94 16.84 11.87 16.28
N GLU A 95 16.56 10.59 16.52
CA GLU A 95 16.66 9.98 17.87
C GLU A 95 18.06 10.13 18.47
N LYS A 96 19.10 10.03 17.63
CA LYS A 96 20.51 10.24 18.00
C LYS A 96 20.95 11.69 18.06
N LYS A 97 20.09 12.65 17.69
CA LYS A 97 20.42 14.08 17.54
C LYS A 97 21.49 14.37 16.48
N GLU A 98 21.63 13.48 15.50
CA GLU A 98 22.53 13.61 14.35
C GLU A 98 21.86 14.38 13.19
N MET A 99 20.52 14.45 13.19
CA MET A 99 19.71 15.22 12.24
C MET A 99 18.71 16.10 13.02
N PRO A 100 18.55 17.39 12.68
CA PRO A 100 17.49 18.23 13.21
C PRO A 100 16.09 17.72 12.80
N TYR A 101 15.14 17.76 13.73
CA TYR A 101 13.75 17.40 13.43
C TYR A 101 13.14 18.28 12.32
N ASP A 102 13.46 19.57 12.32
CA ASP A 102 12.93 20.52 11.35
C ASP A 102 13.37 20.19 9.91
N GLU A 103 14.60 19.69 9.73
CA GLU A 103 15.12 19.25 8.44
C GLU A 103 14.33 18.05 7.89
N PHE A 104 14.04 17.06 8.74
CA PHE A 104 13.22 15.92 8.36
C PHE A 104 11.79 16.33 7.95
N VAL A 105 11.20 17.28 8.69
CA VAL A 105 9.86 17.80 8.39
C VAL A 105 9.86 18.56 7.07
N GLU A 106 10.87 19.39 6.80
CA GLU A 106 11.01 20.12 5.54
C GLU A 106 11.14 19.17 4.35
N ASN A 107 11.99 18.14 4.46
CA ASN A 107 12.15 17.11 3.43
C ASN A 107 10.85 16.35 3.18
N THR A 108 10.16 15.95 4.27
CA THR A 108 8.88 15.23 4.17
C THR A 108 7.80 16.09 3.50
N ASN A 109 7.69 17.37 3.86
CA ASN A 109 6.72 18.28 3.28
C ASN A 109 7.00 18.54 1.79
N THR A 110 8.27 18.65 1.42
CA THR A 110 8.70 18.81 0.02
C THR A 110 8.29 17.58 -0.79
N PHE A 111 8.60 16.38 -0.30
CA PHE A 111 8.17 15.14 -0.93
C PHE A 111 6.64 15.04 -1.09
N VAL A 112 5.87 15.39 -0.06
CA VAL A 112 4.40 15.39 -0.12
C VAL A 112 3.91 16.36 -1.17
N LYS A 113 4.48 17.57 -1.24
CA LYS A 113 4.10 18.57 -2.23
C LYS A 113 4.35 18.09 -3.66
N GLU A 114 5.56 17.59 -3.94
CA GLU A 114 5.92 17.05 -5.25
C GLU A 114 5.04 15.85 -5.64
N THR A 115 4.72 14.99 -4.67
CA THR A 115 3.82 13.85 -4.87
C THR A 115 2.42 14.33 -5.26
N VAL A 116 1.87 15.32 -4.58
CA VAL A 116 0.54 15.87 -4.87
C VAL A 116 0.51 16.56 -6.24
N GLU A 117 1.58 17.27 -6.60
CA GLU A 117 1.72 17.90 -7.93
C GLU A 117 1.75 16.83 -9.03
N LYS A 118 2.59 15.79 -8.91
CA LYS A 118 2.64 14.64 -9.84
C LYS A 118 1.27 13.93 -9.96
N LEU A 119 0.55 13.78 -8.85
CA LEU A 119 -0.79 13.20 -8.85
C LEU A 119 -1.80 14.07 -9.60
N GLY A 120 -1.70 15.40 -9.46
CA GLY A 120 -2.55 16.35 -10.18
C GLY A 120 -2.32 16.37 -11.69
N GLU A 121 -1.11 16.01 -12.14
CA GLU A 121 -0.75 15.90 -13.56
C GLU A 121 -1.11 14.54 -14.18
N THR A 122 -1.45 13.54 -13.35
CA THR A 122 -1.79 12.21 -13.82
C THR A 122 -3.12 12.22 -14.58
N GLU A 123 -3.20 11.53 -15.72
CA GLU A 123 -4.43 11.46 -16.51
C GLU A 123 -5.62 10.97 -15.66
N GLU A 124 -6.79 11.63 -15.79
CA GLU A 124 -8.05 11.25 -15.11
C GLU A 124 -8.38 9.75 -15.29
N LYS A 125 -7.95 9.16 -16.41
CA LYS A 125 -8.12 7.72 -16.71
C LYS A 125 -7.51 6.80 -15.66
N VAL A 126 -6.40 7.18 -15.01
CA VAL A 126 -5.78 6.37 -13.95
C VAL A 126 -6.71 6.33 -12.72
N ALA A 127 -7.31 7.47 -12.37
CA ALA A 127 -8.29 7.56 -11.30
C ALA A 127 -9.56 6.77 -11.65
N ASP A 128 -10.07 6.90 -12.86
CA ASP A 128 -11.25 6.18 -13.33
C ASP A 128 -11.04 4.66 -13.34
N GLU A 129 -9.88 4.18 -13.82
CA GLU A 129 -9.55 2.75 -13.79
C GLU A 129 -9.38 2.22 -12.36
N MET A 130 -8.79 3.00 -11.46
CA MET A 130 -8.70 2.66 -10.03
C MET A 130 -10.10 2.59 -9.40
N ILE A 131 -10.96 3.56 -9.69
CA ILE A 131 -12.36 3.61 -9.24
C ILE A 131 -13.12 2.41 -9.79
N LEU A 132 -12.96 2.06 -11.07
CA LEU A 132 -13.62 0.91 -11.69
C LEU A 132 -13.17 -0.40 -11.07
N ASN A 133 -11.89 -0.58 -10.76
CA ASN A 133 -11.37 -1.77 -10.08
C ASN A 133 -11.79 -1.81 -8.60
N TRP A 134 -11.86 -0.67 -7.92
CA TRP A 134 -12.41 -0.56 -6.57
C TRP A 134 -13.90 -0.91 -6.53
N ASN A 135 -14.61 -0.44 -7.55
CA ASN A 135 -16.02 -0.71 -7.80
C ASN A 135 -16.26 -1.99 -8.58
N GLN A 136 -15.26 -2.87 -8.78
CA GLN A 136 -15.51 -4.27 -9.15
C GLN A 136 -16.16 -4.92 -7.95
N GLN A 137 -17.46 -4.63 -7.87
CA GLN A 137 -18.37 -4.98 -6.84
C GLN A 137 -18.40 -6.48 -6.69
N ILE A 138 -18.39 -6.95 -5.44
CA ILE A 138 -18.60 -8.35 -5.15
C ILE A 138 -20.00 -8.69 -5.64
N GLU A 139 -20.08 -9.55 -6.65
CA GLU A 139 -21.34 -10.14 -7.09
C GLU A 139 -21.87 -11.01 -5.95
N VAL A 140 -23.01 -10.61 -5.39
CA VAL A 140 -23.64 -11.32 -4.28
C VAL A 140 -24.57 -12.40 -4.82
N CYS A 141 -25.46 -12.01 -5.74
CA CYS A 141 -26.46 -12.90 -6.32
C CYS A 141 -27.07 -12.28 -7.58
N ARG A 142 -27.96 -13.02 -8.25
CA ARG A 142 -28.80 -12.48 -9.32
C ARG A 142 -29.76 -11.43 -8.75
N CYS A 143 -29.91 -10.31 -9.45
CA CYS A 143 -30.84 -9.27 -9.04
C CYS A 143 -32.30 -9.72 -9.27
N PRO A 144 -33.22 -9.43 -8.32
CA PRO A 144 -34.66 -9.67 -8.51
C PRO A 144 -35.25 -9.01 -9.76
N CYS A 145 -34.63 -7.94 -10.30
CA CYS A 145 -35.07 -7.32 -11.55
C CYS A 145 -34.86 -8.21 -12.80
N LYS A 146 -34.17 -9.36 -12.66
CA LYS A 146 -33.81 -10.32 -13.72
C LYS A 146 -32.90 -9.78 -14.83
N LYS A 147 -32.61 -8.48 -14.83
CA LYS A 147 -31.76 -7.80 -15.85
C LYS A 147 -30.30 -7.62 -15.42
N GLY A 148 -29.99 -7.85 -14.14
CA GLY A 148 -28.66 -7.60 -13.59
C GLY A 148 -28.30 -8.47 -12.39
N LYS A 149 -27.23 -8.08 -11.69
CA LYS A 149 -26.68 -8.74 -10.49
C LYS A 149 -26.77 -7.80 -9.29
N ILE A 150 -26.94 -8.35 -8.09
CA ILE A 150 -26.75 -7.58 -6.86
C ILE A 150 -25.26 -7.48 -6.60
N LEU A 151 -24.81 -6.25 -6.48
CA LEU A 151 -23.45 -5.86 -6.34
C LEU A 151 -23.26 -5.20 -4.96
N HIS A 152 -22.33 -5.72 -4.17
CA HIS A 152 -21.95 -5.10 -2.90
C HIS A 152 -21.04 -3.89 -3.18
N LYS A 153 -21.54 -2.68 -2.93
CA LYS A 153 -20.85 -1.40 -3.11
C LYS A 153 -20.27 -0.87 -1.79
N GLY A 154 -19.90 -1.76 -0.88
CA GLY A 154 -19.38 -1.41 0.45
C GLY A 154 -20.49 -1.10 1.45
N ASN A 155 -21.13 0.07 1.34
CA ASN A 155 -22.16 0.51 2.30
C ASN A 155 -23.60 0.14 1.89
N PHE A 156 -23.80 -0.23 0.63
CA PHE A 156 -25.10 -0.62 0.13
C PHE A 156 -24.98 -1.69 -0.95
N TYR A 157 -26.09 -2.39 -1.16
CA TYR A 157 -26.23 -3.37 -2.24
C TYR A 157 -27.03 -2.72 -3.37
N GLY A 158 -26.50 -2.75 -4.59
CA GLY A 158 -27.12 -2.14 -5.77
C GLY A 158 -27.27 -3.12 -6.91
N CYS A 159 -28.29 -2.94 -7.75
CA CYS A 159 -28.34 -3.63 -9.03
C CYS A 159 -27.23 -3.11 -9.94
N SER A 160 -26.57 -4.00 -10.68
CA SER A 160 -25.58 -3.65 -11.70
C SER A 160 -26.10 -2.70 -12.79
N ASN A 161 -27.42 -2.65 -13.02
CA ASN A 161 -28.03 -1.83 -14.06
C ASN A 161 -28.73 -0.58 -13.50
N TYR A 162 -28.60 -0.25 -12.21
CA TYR A 162 -29.19 0.97 -11.67
C TYR A 162 -28.36 2.21 -12.06
N PRO A 163 -28.96 3.37 -12.43
CA PRO A 163 -30.39 3.73 -12.35
C PRO A 163 -31.19 3.55 -13.65
N GLU A 164 -30.65 2.85 -14.66
CA GLU A 164 -31.34 2.65 -15.95
C GLU A 164 -32.70 1.95 -15.83
#